data_AF-A0A851G8K4-F1
#
_entry.id   AF-A0A851G8K4-F1
#
_cell.length_a   1.000
_cell.length_b   1.000
_cell.length_c   1.000
_cell.angle_alpha   90.00
_cell.angle_beta   90.00
_cell.angle_gamma   90.00
#
_symmetry.space_group_name_H-M   'P 1'
#
loop_
_entity.id
_entity.type
_entity.pdbx_description
1 polymer ?
#
loop_
_entity_poly.entity_id
_entity_poly.type
_entity_poly.pdbx_seq_one_letter_code
_entity_poly.pdbx_strand_id
1 'polypeptide(L)'
;NYSQTIPANVSYNEYQFVIVQARSDGFVEKVYPMTIGDHVKKGTPLIDITIPDWVEAQSEFLLLSSTGGTSTQIKGVLERLRLAGMPEEDIQRLRSTRSIQTRFTIKAPIDGVITAFD
;
A
#
# COMPACT_ATOMS: atom_id res chain seq x y z
N ASN A 1 49.40 -18.35 22.06
CA ASN A 1 48.08 -17.67 22.12
C ASN A 1 48.09 -16.49 21.16
N TYR A 2 47.61 -16.70 19.94
CA TYR A 2 47.39 -15.61 18.99
C TYR A 2 45.95 -15.11 19.16
N SER A 3 45.81 -13.87 19.61
CA SER A 3 44.54 -13.13 19.58
C SER A 3 44.62 -12.18 18.39
N GLN A 4 43.59 -12.19 17.54
CA GLN A 4 43.53 -11.35 16.34
C GLN A 4 42.22 -10.60 16.30
N THR A 5 42.31 -9.29 16.11
CA THR A 5 41.17 -8.38 15.94
C THR A 5 40.90 -8.22 14.46
N ILE A 6 39.66 -8.45 14.05
CA ILE A 6 39.22 -8.29 12.65
C ILE A 6 38.26 -7.10 12.60
N PRO A 7 38.50 -6.10 11.73
CA PRO A 7 37.54 -5.03 11.52
C PRO A 7 36.29 -5.58 10.83
N ALA A 8 35.12 -5.16 11.32
CA ALA A 8 33.83 -5.46 10.72
C ALA A 8 32.99 -4.18 10.64
N ASN A 9 32.11 -4.11 9.63
CA ASN A 9 31.19 -2.99 9.45
C ASN A 9 29.81 -3.36 9.99
N VAL A 10 29.14 -2.39 10.62
CA VAL A 10 27.71 -2.49 10.90
C VAL A 10 26.98 -2.15 9.60
N SER A 11 26.35 -3.15 8.99
CA SER A 11 25.53 -2.99 7.78
C SER A 11 24.04 -3.04 8.12
N TYR A 12 23.21 -2.56 7.19
CA TYR A 12 21.77 -2.78 7.29
C TYR A 12 21.44 -4.28 7.31
N ASN A 13 20.37 -4.62 8.01
CA ASN A 13 19.84 -5.97 7.98
C ASN A 13 19.16 -6.22 6.63
N GLU A 14 19.82 -6.96 5.73
CA GLU A 14 19.30 -7.26 4.38
C GLU A 14 18.01 -8.11 4.41
N TYR A 15 17.70 -8.78 5.53
CA TYR A 15 16.41 -9.47 5.71
C TYR A 15 15.24 -8.52 6.02
N GLN A 16 15.51 -7.24 6.31
CA GLN A 16 14.53 -6.18 6.56
C GLN A 16 14.54 -5.13 5.44
N PHE A 17 14.56 -5.59 4.19
CA PHE A 17 14.57 -4.74 3.01
C PHE A 17 13.22 -4.82 2.29
N VAL A 18 12.56 -3.67 2.05
CA VAL A 18 11.28 -3.62 1.34
C VAL A 18 11.29 -2.48 0.33
N ILE A 19 10.97 -2.78 -0.92
CA ILE A 19 10.71 -1.79 -1.97
C ILE A 19 9.21 -1.59 -2.04
N VAL A 20 8.77 -0.35 -1.84
CA VAL A 20 7.35 0.00 -1.93
C VAL A 20 7.05 0.47 -3.35
N GLN A 21 6.17 -0.25 -4.04
CA GLN A 21 5.74 0.07 -5.39
C GLN A 21 4.21 0.25 -5.43
N ALA A 22 3.74 1.20 -6.23
CA ALA A 22 2.33 1.34 -6.52
C ALA A 22 1.81 0.04 -7.16
N ARG A 23 0.58 -0.37 -6.79
CA ARG A 23 -0.03 -1.62 -7.28
C ARG A 23 -0.65 -1.48 -8.67
N SER A 24 -0.88 -0.25 -9.12
CA SER A 24 -1.47 0.13 -10.40
C SER A 24 -1.01 1.56 -10.73
N ASP A 25 -1.14 1.95 -12.00
CA ASP A 25 -0.77 3.27 -12.48
C ASP A 25 -1.64 4.35 -11.85
N GLY A 26 -1.02 5.47 -11.53
CA GLY A 26 -1.68 6.56 -10.83
C GLY A 26 -0.81 7.81 -10.80
N PHE A 27 -1.32 8.85 -10.14
CA PHE A 27 -0.58 10.09 -9.95
C PHE A 27 -0.40 10.39 -8.46
N VAL A 28 0.82 10.79 -8.12
CA VAL A 28 1.17 11.23 -6.76
C VAL A 28 0.46 12.56 -6.48
N GLU A 29 -0.34 12.59 -5.43
CA GLU A 29 -1.01 13.83 -5.00
C GLU A 29 -0.23 14.55 -3.90
N LYS A 30 0.43 13.78 -3.04
CA LYS A 30 1.19 14.32 -1.92
C LYS A 30 2.34 13.41 -1.55
N VAL A 31 3.50 14.01 -1.35
CA VAL A 31 4.67 13.37 -0.74
C VAL A 31 4.80 13.93 0.68
N TYR A 32 4.90 13.05 1.68
CA TYR A 32 5.14 13.48 3.06
C TYR A 32 6.59 13.95 3.21
N PRO A 33 6.90 14.89 4.14
CA PRO A 33 8.24 15.45 4.27
C PRO A 33 9.20 14.40 4.81
N MET A 34 9.80 13.63 3.90
CA MET A 34 10.74 12.56 4.16
C MET A 34 11.87 12.63 3.15
N THR A 35 13.04 12.21 3.59
CA THR A 35 14.24 12.12 2.75
C THR A 35 15.01 10.82 3.06
N ILE A 36 15.91 10.48 2.15
CA ILE A 36 16.88 9.39 2.36
C ILE A 36 17.64 9.66 3.67
N GLY A 37 17.74 8.65 4.52
CA GLY A 37 18.33 8.71 5.86
C GLY A 37 17.32 8.88 7.00
N ASP A 38 16.05 9.21 6.70
CA ASP A 38 15.03 9.33 7.74
C ASP A 38 14.63 7.96 8.31
N HIS A 39 14.46 7.92 9.63
CA HIS A 39 13.89 6.76 10.32
C HIS A 39 12.36 6.80 10.23
N VAL A 40 11.77 5.72 9.76
CA VAL A 40 10.31 5.54 9.69
C VAL A 40 9.88 4.38 10.58
N LYS A 41 8.68 4.51 11.17
CA LYS A 41 8.01 3.40 11.85
C LYS A 41 7.04 2.71 10.91
N LYS A 42 6.70 1.45 11.18
CA LYS A 42 5.62 0.74 10.50
C LYS A 42 4.33 1.56 10.58
N GLY A 43 3.69 1.75 9.43
CA GLY A 43 2.47 2.54 9.28
C GLY A 43 2.71 4.03 9.03
N THR A 44 3.95 4.51 9.02
CA THR A 44 4.23 5.93 8.70
C THR A 44 3.80 6.23 7.25
N PRO A 45 2.97 7.25 7.00
CA PRO A 45 2.51 7.60 5.66
C PRO A 45 3.65 8.19 4.84
N LEU A 46 3.89 7.62 3.66
CA LEU A 46 4.99 8.01 2.76
C LEU A 46 4.47 8.92 1.64
N ILE A 47 3.42 8.47 0.95
CA ILE A 47 2.89 9.11 -0.25
C ILE A 47 1.37 8.89 -0.30
N ASP A 48 0.62 9.91 -0.73
CA ASP A 48 -0.76 9.77 -1.17
C ASP A 48 -0.80 9.70 -2.70
N ILE A 49 -1.42 8.65 -3.24
CA ILE A 49 -1.55 8.37 -4.67
C ILE A 49 -3.02 8.24 -5.05
N THR A 50 -3.39 8.73 -6.22
CA THR A 50 -4.70 8.46 -6.82
C THR A 50 -4.61 7.39 -7.88
N ILE A 51 -5.44 6.36 -7.74
CA ILE A 51 -5.47 5.17 -8.61
C ILE A 51 -6.86 5.07 -9.26
N PRO A 52 -7.01 5.49 -10.54
CA PRO A 52 -8.31 5.50 -11.22
C PRO A 52 -8.77 4.11 -11.67
N ASP A 53 -7.85 3.16 -11.89
CA ASP A 53 -8.14 1.83 -12.44
C ASP A 53 -9.19 1.04 -11.66
N TRP A 54 -9.33 1.30 -10.35
CA TRP A 54 -10.28 0.56 -9.51
C TRP A 54 -11.69 1.18 -9.49
N VAL A 55 -11.88 2.40 -10.01
CA VAL A 55 -13.14 3.15 -9.87
C VAL A 55 -14.32 2.44 -10.51
N GLU A 56 -14.11 1.80 -11.67
CA GLU A 56 -15.16 1.08 -12.39
C GLU A 56 -15.71 -0.09 -11.56
N ALA A 57 -14.83 -0.97 -11.07
CA ALA A 57 -15.24 -2.13 -10.29
C ALA A 57 -15.80 -1.74 -8.91
N GLN A 58 -15.31 -0.64 -8.31
CA GLN A 58 -15.91 -0.09 -7.09
C GLN A 58 -17.35 0.40 -7.33
N SER A 59 -17.58 1.09 -8.46
CA SER A 59 -18.91 1.57 -8.83
C SER A 59 -19.88 0.42 -9.06
N GLU A 60 -19.44 -0.65 -9.73
CA GLU A 60 -20.22 -1.86 -9.92
C GLU A 60 -20.56 -2.54 -8.59
N PHE A 61 -19.60 -2.64 -7.66
CA PHE A 61 -19.84 -3.17 -6.32
C PHE A 61 -20.91 -2.37 -5.57
N LEU A 62 -20.85 -1.03 -5.61
CA LEU A 62 -21.82 -0.16 -4.96
C LEU A 62 -23.21 -0.29 -5.59
N LEU A 63 -23.28 -0.36 -6.93
CA LEU A 63 -24.52 -0.58 -7.66
C LEU A 63 -25.17 -1.91 -7.23
N LEU A 64 -24.45 -3.03 -7.33
CA LEU A 64 -24.95 -4.35 -6.94
C LEU A 64 -25.35 -4.40 -5.46
N SER A 65 -24.60 -3.73 -4.58
CA SER A 65 -24.93 -3.65 -3.16
C SER A 65 -26.21 -2.86 -2.88
N SER A 66 -26.54 -1.89 -3.74
CA SER A 66 -27.75 -1.07 -3.61
C SER A 66 -28.99 -1.69 -4.25
N THR A 67 -28.83 -2.46 -5.34
CA THR A 67 -29.94 -3.04 -6.12
C THR A 67 -30.31 -4.46 -5.70
N GLY A 68 -29.66 -5.01 -4.68
CA GLY A 68 -29.94 -6.36 -4.17
C GLY A 68 -29.26 -7.46 -4.98
N GLY A 69 -28.08 -7.19 -5.54
CA GLY A 69 -27.24 -8.18 -6.20
C GLY A 69 -26.97 -9.40 -5.30
N THR A 70 -26.85 -10.57 -5.92
CA THR A 70 -26.62 -11.82 -5.19
C THR A 70 -25.26 -11.78 -4.47
N SER A 71 -25.14 -12.54 -3.38
CA SER A 71 -23.88 -12.66 -2.65
C SER A 71 -22.72 -13.13 -3.53
N THR A 72 -23.01 -13.95 -4.54
CA THR A 72 -22.00 -14.47 -5.49
C THR A 72 -21.51 -13.38 -6.43
N GLN A 73 -22.40 -12.53 -6.94
CA GLN A 73 -22.03 -11.38 -7.77
C GLN A 73 -21.15 -10.41 -6.98
N ILE A 74 -21.57 -10.05 -5.77
CA ILE A 74 -20.82 -9.14 -4.90
C ILE A 74 -19.41 -9.70 -4.61
N LYS A 75 -19.31 -10.99 -4.25
CA LYS A 75 -18.01 -11.65 -4.04
C LYS A 75 -17.14 -11.63 -5.28
N GLY A 76 -17.72 -11.85 -6.46
CA GLY A 76 -16.98 -11.79 -7.73
C GLY A 76 -16.37 -10.42 -8.01
N VAL A 77 -17.11 -9.33 -7.74
CA VAL A 77 -16.56 -7.97 -7.91
C VAL A 77 -15.46 -7.67 -6.89
N LEU A 78 -15.64 -8.06 -5.63
CA LEU A 78 -14.61 -7.88 -4.60
C LEU A 78 -13.33 -8.64 -4.92
N GLU A 79 -13.45 -9.86 -5.46
CA GLU A 79 -12.29 -10.64 -5.87
C GLU A 79 -11.56 -10.02 -7.08
N ARG A 80 -12.30 -9.42 -8.02
CA ARG A 80 -11.68 -8.63 -9.11
C ARG A 80 -10.90 -7.43 -8.58
N LEU A 81 -11.45 -6.69 -7.61
CA LEU A 81 -10.73 -5.58 -6.97
C LEU A 81 -9.43 -6.05 -6.28
N ARG A 82 -9.51 -7.17 -5.56
CA ARG A 82 -8.35 -7.79 -4.91
C ARG A 82 -7.28 -8.20 -5.92
N LEU A 83 -7.69 -8.83 -7.03
CA LEU A 83 -6.79 -9.26 -8.10
C LEU A 83 -6.22 -8.07 -8.90
N ALA A 84 -6.96 -6.97 -9.00
CA ALA A 84 -6.49 -5.71 -9.57
C ALA A 84 -5.50 -4.95 -8.66
N GLY A 85 -5.22 -5.48 -7.46
CA GLY A 85 -4.21 -4.94 -6.55
C GLY A 85 -4.74 -3.95 -5.52
N MET A 86 -6.06 -3.78 -5.39
CA MET A 86 -6.65 -2.93 -4.34
C MET A 86 -6.34 -3.51 -2.95
N PRO A 87 -5.76 -2.73 -2.01
CA PRO A 87 -5.47 -3.21 -0.67
C PRO A 87 -6.74 -3.66 0.06
N GLU A 88 -6.66 -4.78 0.79
CA GLU A 88 -7.80 -5.32 1.54
C GLU A 88 -8.38 -4.29 2.53
N GLU A 89 -7.54 -3.49 3.18
CA GLU A 89 -7.99 -2.42 4.09
C GLU A 89 -8.88 -1.39 3.38
N ASP A 90 -8.59 -1.09 2.12
CA ASP A 90 -9.36 -0.13 1.33
C ASP A 90 -10.59 -0.77 0.69
N ILE A 91 -10.56 -2.07 0.40
CA ILE A 91 -11.77 -2.83 0.07
C ILE A 91 -12.74 -2.79 1.27
N GLN A 92 -12.26 -2.98 2.49
CA GLN A 92 -13.11 -2.85 3.69
C GLN A 92 -13.60 -1.40 3.89
N ARG A 93 -12.78 -0.40 3.56
CA ARG A 93 -13.18 1.02 3.57
C ARG A 93 -14.30 1.30 2.56
N LEU A 94 -14.20 0.79 1.33
CA LEU A 94 -15.26 0.86 0.33
C LEU A 94 -16.57 0.24 0.86
N ARG A 95 -16.50 -0.94 1.46
CA ARG A 95 -17.67 -1.64 2.02
C ARG A 95 -18.34 -0.88 3.16
N SER A 96 -17.54 -0.33 4.08
CA SER A 96 -18.02 0.36 5.28
C SER A 96 -18.56 1.75 4.97
N THR A 97 -17.88 2.51 4.12
CA THR A 97 -18.28 3.88 3.77
C THR A 97 -19.33 3.95 2.65
N ARG A 98 -19.46 2.88 1.86
CA ARG A 98 -20.28 2.83 0.64
C ARG A 98 -19.95 3.98 -0.33
N SER A 99 -18.68 4.33 -0.40
CA SER A 99 -18.18 5.42 -1.25
C SER A 99 -16.95 4.95 -2.03
N ILE A 100 -16.80 5.45 -3.26
CA ILE A 100 -15.65 5.15 -4.10
C ILE A 100 -14.39 5.72 -3.45
N GLN A 101 -13.36 4.88 -3.35
CA GLN A 101 -12.03 5.25 -2.90
C GLN A 101 -11.15 5.53 -4.11
N THR A 102 -10.66 6.76 -4.22
CA THR A 102 -9.77 7.18 -5.31
C THR A 102 -8.35 7.49 -4.81
N ARG A 103 -8.23 8.01 -3.59
CA ARG A 103 -6.98 8.37 -2.94
C ARG A 103 -6.57 7.30 -1.94
N PHE A 104 -5.33 6.84 -2.05
CA PHE A 104 -4.73 5.81 -1.22
C PHE A 104 -3.45 6.32 -0.59
N THR A 105 -3.20 5.94 0.67
CA THR A 105 -1.98 6.31 1.37
C THR A 105 -1.05 5.11 1.44
N ILE A 106 0.08 5.21 0.77
CA ILE A 106 1.17 4.24 0.87
C ILE A 106 1.90 4.47 2.19
N LYS A 107 2.09 3.41 2.97
CA LYS A 107 2.71 3.46 4.30
C LYS A 107 3.95 2.57 4.38
N ALA A 108 4.85 2.90 5.29
CA ALA A 108 6.00 2.07 5.62
C ALA A 108 5.53 0.69 6.14
N PRO A 109 5.93 -0.43 5.53
CA PRO A 109 5.50 -1.76 5.93
C PRO A 109 6.20 -2.28 7.19
N ILE A 110 7.36 -1.71 7.51
CA ILE A 110 8.23 -2.07 8.64
C ILE A 110 8.85 -0.81 9.27
N ASP A 111 9.39 -0.97 10.47
CA ASP A 111 10.30 0.02 11.06
C ASP A 111 11.65 -0.04 10.32
N GLY A 112 12.27 1.11 10.02
CA GLY A 112 13.52 1.12 9.27
C GLY A 112 14.03 2.51 8.92
N VAL A 113 14.97 2.56 7.98
CA VAL A 113 15.55 3.79 7.42
C VAL A 113 15.25 3.83 5.93
N ILE A 114 14.86 4.99 5.42
CA ILE A 114 14.65 5.20 3.98
C ILE A 114 16.02 5.23 3.29
N THR A 115 16.30 4.24 2.44
CA THR A 115 17.55 4.17 1.67
C THR A 115 17.41 4.66 0.23
N ALA A 116 16.19 4.78 -0.29
CA ALA A 116 15.85 5.33 -1.60
C ALA A 116 14.44 5.95 -1.57
N PHE A 117 14.24 7.03 -2.31
CA PHE A 117 12.96 7.72 -2.43
C PHE A 117 12.88 8.41 -3.80
N ASP A 118 12.40 7.65 -4.80
CA ASP A 118 12.34 8.04 -6.21
C ASP A 118 10.89 8.20 -6.70
#